data_AF-A0A0G4LJB5-F1
#
_entry.id   AF-A0A0G4LJB5-F1
#
_cell.length_a   1.000
_cell.length_b   1.000
_cell.length_c   1.000
_cell.angle_alpha   90.00
_cell.angle_beta   90.00
_cell.angle_gamma   90.00
#
_symmetry.space_group_name_H-M   'P 1'
#
loop_
_entity.id
_entity.type
_entity.pdbx_description
1 polymer ?
#
loop_
_entity_poly.entity_id
_entity_poly.type
_entity_poly.pdbx_seq_one_letter_code
_entity_poly.pdbx_strand_id
1 'polypeptide(L)'
;WERNERYYIPSYHGDYDHDFRNDVEARTAGDQVWGPPELPFIKPIGPKPPVSSPEQDPYQWGVGEESDLITLGPIFNPVGSNWIIRDHVWGYSDANHDKLDLPRRTTIVTQSRVSRRLLNIMHVENLRGNHIASEMTPQTVALLHGLKTVFAPHPVWFDRPWNGTFLAKWFNPGPRGATGGEGSPMGWGRERRYQGSTWYYRADPPARMYNNWMGYEDTHVGGKAWEEKHGRPCLPPMMIHPVKEVKQTQPGFETHFELAYG
;
A
#
# COMPACT_ATOMS: atom_id res chain seq x y z
N TRP A 1 -11.86 -5.03 4.24
CA TRP A 1 -10.51 -4.47 4.51
C TRP A 1 -9.40 -5.51 4.41
N GLU A 2 -9.73 -6.76 4.64
CA GLU A 2 -8.86 -7.92 4.85
C GLU A 2 -8.12 -8.32 3.58
N ARG A 3 -8.78 -8.16 2.42
CA ARG A 3 -8.12 -8.34 1.11
C ARG A 3 -7.15 -7.20 0.80
N ASN A 4 -7.40 -5.99 1.30
CA ASN A 4 -6.59 -4.80 1.00
C ASN A 4 -5.29 -4.75 1.84
N GLU A 5 -5.21 -5.43 2.98
CA GLU A 5 -4.09 -5.32 3.92
C GLU A 5 -2.89 -6.23 3.61
N ARG A 6 -2.91 -6.92 2.46
CA ARG A 6 -1.90 -7.90 2.06
C ARG A 6 -1.56 -7.79 0.58
N TYR A 7 -0.37 -8.23 0.21
CA TYR A 7 0.00 -8.37 -1.20
C TYR A 7 -0.60 -9.65 -1.77
N TYR A 8 -1.17 -9.58 -2.97
CA TYR A 8 -1.52 -10.76 -3.75
C TYR A 8 -0.30 -11.21 -4.58
N ILE A 9 0.20 -12.41 -4.28
CA ILE A 9 1.29 -13.08 -4.99
C ILE A 9 0.71 -14.27 -5.77
N PRO A 10 0.59 -14.19 -7.11
CA PRO A 10 -0.08 -15.22 -7.92
C PRO A 10 0.48 -16.63 -7.72
N SER A 11 1.80 -16.77 -7.71
CA SER A 11 2.47 -18.07 -7.56
C SER A 11 2.36 -18.68 -6.15
N TYR A 12 1.78 -17.97 -5.19
CA TYR A 12 1.56 -18.46 -3.83
C TYR A 12 0.07 -18.59 -3.50
N HIS A 13 -0.76 -17.62 -3.89
CA HIS A 13 -2.19 -17.63 -3.58
C HIS A 13 -3.06 -18.34 -4.62
N GLY A 14 -2.56 -18.63 -5.83
CA GLY A 14 -3.39 -19.18 -6.90
C GLY A 14 -4.22 -18.09 -7.58
N ASP A 15 -5.41 -18.46 -8.06
CA ASP A 15 -6.32 -17.54 -8.75
C ASP A 15 -6.83 -16.41 -7.82
N TYR A 16 -6.96 -15.19 -8.34
CA TYR A 16 -7.40 -14.05 -7.54
C TYR A 16 -8.89 -14.14 -7.17
N ASP A 17 -9.72 -14.49 -8.16
CA ASP A 17 -11.17 -14.41 -8.03
C ASP A 17 -11.78 -15.58 -7.24
N HIS A 18 -11.03 -16.68 -7.13
CA HIS A 18 -11.41 -17.86 -6.37
C HIS A 18 -10.48 -18.10 -5.19
N ASP A 19 -9.25 -18.55 -5.43
CA ASP A 19 -8.38 -19.12 -4.40
C ASP A 19 -7.97 -18.09 -3.34
N PHE A 20 -7.47 -16.94 -3.79
CA PHE A 20 -7.06 -15.86 -2.90
C PHE A 20 -8.24 -15.32 -2.10
N ARG A 21 -9.37 -15.04 -2.75
CA ARG A 21 -10.56 -14.52 -2.05
C ARG A 21 -11.04 -15.50 -0.99
N ASN A 22 -11.20 -16.77 -1.32
CA ASN A 22 -11.67 -17.79 -0.38
C ASN A 22 -10.68 -18.00 0.79
N ASP A 23 -9.37 -17.99 0.52
CA ASP A 23 -8.34 -18.08 1.55
C ASP A 23 -8.38 -16.89 2.53
N VAL A 24 -8.54 -15.66 2.02
CA VAL A 24 -8.68 -14.49 2.87
C VAL A 24 -9.92 -14.59 3.76
N GLU A 25 -11.08 -14.90 3.18
CA GLU A 25 -12.33 -15.02 3.94
C GLU A 25 -12.21 -16.07 5.06
N ALA A 26 -11.66 -17.25 4.74
CA ALA A 26 -11.48 -18.32 5.72
C ALA A 26 -10.54 -17.93 6.86
N ARG A 27 -9.46 -17.18 6.57
CA ARG A 27 -8.48 -16.77 7.59
C ARG A 27 -8.97 -15.65 8.47
N THR A 28 -9.87 -14.80 7.99
CA THR A 28 -10.32 -13.59 8.70
C THR A 28 -11.74 -13.66 9.22
N ALA A 29 -12.39 -14.81 9.12
CA ALA A 29 -13.73 -15.03 9.66
C ALA A 29 -13.80 -14.67 11.16
N GLY A 30 -14.76 -13.80 11.52
CA GLY A 30 -14.94 -13.26 12.88
C GLY A 30 -14.10 -12.02 13.22
N ASP A 31 -13.12 -11.66 12.38
CA ASP A 31 -12.20 -10.53 12.59
C ASP A 31 -12.39 -9.41 11.55
N GLN A 32 -13.40 -9.51 10.68
CA GLN A 32 -13.56 -8.57 9.58
C GLN A 32 -14.05 -7.20 10.06
N VAL A 33 -13.53 -6.15 9.43
CA VAL A 33 -14.04 -4.80 9.63
C VAL A 33 -15.41 -4.66 8.96
N TRP A 34 -16.46 -4.53 9.78
CA TRP A 34 -17.85 -4.44 9.34
C TRP A 34 -18.49 -3.10 9.72
N GLY A 35 -18.22 -2.07 8.91
CA GLY A 35 -18.57 -0.69 9.24
C GLY A 35 -17.50 0.03 10.06
N PRO A 36 -17.78 1.27 10.50
CA PRO A 36 -16.83 2.07 11.28
C PRO A 36 -16.64 1.48 12.69
N PRO A 37 -15.44 1.61 13.29
CA PRO A 37 -15.24 1.29 14.70
C PRO A 37 -16.08 2.19 15.60
N GLU A 38 -16.57 1.65 16.71
CA GLU A 38 -17.35 2.40 17.70
C GLU A 38 -16.43 3.26 18.57
N LEU A 39 -16.36 4.55 18.27
CA LEU A 39 -15.57 5.53 19.02
C LEU A 39 -16.43 6.74 19.37
N PRO A 40 -16.53 7.15 20.64
CA PRO A 40 -17.46 8.21 21.08
C PRO A 40 -17.15 9.60 20.49
N PHE A 41 -15.89 9.83 20.12
CA PHE A 41 -15.42 11.09 19.52
C PHE A 41 -15.47 11.08 17.99
N ILE A 42 -15.88 9.98 17.35
CA ILE A 42 -16.09 9.90 15.90
C ILE A 42 -17.58 9.81 15.61
N LYS A 43 -18.03 10.61 14.64
CA LYS A 43 -19.38 10.51 14.07
C LYS A 43 -19.25 10.06 12.61
N PRO A 44 -19.35 8.74 12.34
CA PRO A 44 -19.16 8.20 11.00
C PRO A 44 -20.16 8.78 10.00
N ILE A 45 -19.69 9.02 8.78
CA ILE A 45 -20.51 9.55 7.67
C ILE A 45 -20.79 8.52 6.57
N GLY A 46 -20.16 7.35 6.63
CA GLY A 46 -20.33 6.26 5.69
C GLY A 46 -21.65 5.52 5.84
N PRO A 47 -21.98 4.62 4.90
CA PRO A 47 -23.15 3.78 4.99
C PRO A 47 -23.09 2.89 6.24
N LYS A 48 -24.25 2.64 6.84
CA LYS A 48 -24.38 1.63 7.90
C LYS A 48 -24.41 0.23 7.26
N PRO A 49 -23.79 -0.78 7.89
CA PRO A 49 -23.91 -2.15 7.41
C PRO A 49 -25.38 -2.59 7.32
N PRO A 50 -25.79 -3.27 6.23
CA PRO A 50 -27.19 -3.65 6.03
C PRO A 50 -27.64 -4.82 6.91
N VAL A 51 -26.68 -5.58 7.44
CA VAL A 51 -26.88 -6.75 8.33
C VAL A 51 -25.90 -6.67 9.50
N SER A 52 -26.16 -7.43 10.56
CA SER A 52 -25.39 -7.35 11.81
C SER A 52 -23.96 -7.90 11.71
N SER A 53 -23.70 -8.82 10.77
CA SER A 53 -22.37 -9.40 10.59
C SER A 53 -22.07 -9.66 9.11
N PRO A 54 -20.78 -9.67 8.70
CA PRO A 54 -20.37 -9.90 7.32
C PRO A 54 -20.91 -11.22 6.74
N GLU A 55 -21.01 -12.27 7.55
CA GLU A 55 -21.41 -13.62 7.12
C GLU A 55 -22.87 -13.69 6.66
N GLN A 56 -23.68 -12.71 7.06
CA GLN A 56 -25.08 -12.60 6.67
C GLN A 56 -25.25 -11.81 5.36
N ASP A 57 -24.20 -11.13 4.87
CA ASP A 57 -24.24 -10.41 3.61
C ASP A 57 -23.91 -11.35 2.45
N PRO A 58 -24.77 -11.48 1.42
CA PRO A 58 -24.49 -12.30 0.25
C PRO A 58 -23.52 -11.60 -0.74
N TYR A 59 -22.51 -10.90 -0.19
CA TYR A 59 -21.54 -10.05 -0.90
C TYR A 59 -22.20 -9.01 -1.82
N GLN A 60 -23.24 -8.33 -1.33
CA GLN A 60 -23.95 -7.29 -2.09
C GLN A 60 -23.65 -5.89 -1.58
N TRP A 61 -23.24 -5.75 -0.31
CA TRP A 61 -22.99 -4.43 0.25
C TRP A 61 -21.85 -3.70 -0.47
N GLY A 62 -22.14 -2.51 -0.98
CA GLY A 62 -21.18 -1.67 -1.69
C GLY A 62 -20.78 -2.18 -3.08
N VAL A 63 -21.36 -3.25 -3.62
CA VAL A 63 -21.12 -3.66 -5.02
C VAL A 63 -21.66 -2.58 -5.96
N GLY A 64 -20.87 -2.20 -6.96
CA GLY A 64 -21.19 -1.10 -7.88
C GLY A 64 -20.97 0.32 -7.31
N GLU A 65 -20.75 0.48 -6.00
CA GLU A 65 -20.37 1.77 -5.41
C GLU A 65 -18.92 2.13 -5.77
N GLU A 66 -18.66 3.40 -6.12
CA GLU A 66 -17.28 3.87 -6.28
C GLU A 66 -16.53 3.88 -4.94
N SER A 67 -15.25 3.53 -4.96
CA SER A 67 -14.42 3.59 -3.75
C SER A 67 -14.08 5.03 -3.38
N ASP A 68 -14.16 5.36 -2.09
CA ASP A 68 -13.69 6.65 -1.55
C ASP A 68 -12.18 6.78 -1.58
N LEU A 69 -11.47 5.66 -1.43
CA LEU A 69 -10.01 5.60 -1.51
C LEU A 69 -9.58 4.43 -2.40
N ILE A 70 -8.74 4.71 -3.40
CA ILE A 70 -8.01 3.69 -4.15
C ILE A 70 -6.52 3.89 -3.90
N THR A 71 -5.85 2.86 -3.39
CA THR A 71 -4.38 2.83 -3.24
C THR A 71 -3.76 1.87 -4.25
N LEU A 72 -2.46 2.03 -4.47
CA LEU A 72 -1.62 1.14 -5.28
C LEU A 72 -0.65 0.31 -4.43
N GLY A 73 -0.88 0.26 -3.12
CA GLY A 73 -0.19 -0.62 -2.19
C GLY A 73 -1.13 -1.08 -1.07
N PRO A 74 -0.73 -2.09 -0.29
CA PRO A 74 -1.56 -2.63 0.79
C PRO A 74 -1.96 -1.56 1.80
N ILE A 75 -3.18 -1.69 2.32
CA ILE A 75 -3.75 -0.86 3.37
C ILE A 75 -3.61 -1.60 4.70
N PHE A 76 -2.39 -1.62 5.24
CA PHE A 76 -2.00 -2.46 6.38
C PHE A 76 -2.31 -1.78 7.72
N ASN A 77 -2.43 -2.58 8.80
CA ASN A 77 -2.47 -2.06 10.16
C ASN A 77 -1.02 -1.74 10.64
N PRO A 78 -0.71 -0.48 10.99
CA PRO A 78 0.64 -0.09 11.38
C PRO A 78 1.03 -0.52 12.80
N VAL A 79 0.09 -0.94 13.64
CA VAL A 79 0.37 -1.43 15.00
C VAL A 79 1.24 -2.69 14.92
N GLY A 80 2.33 -2.72 15.71
CA GLY A 80 3.29 -3.83 15.72
C GLY A 80 4.16 -3.95 14.46
N SER A 81 4.03 -3.05 13.48
CA SER A 81 4.78 -3.12 12.21
C SER A 81 6.25 -2.69 12.29
N ASN A 82 6.67 -2.07 13.40
CA ASN A 82 7.94 -1.35 13.53
C ASN A 82 8.17 -0.24 12.50
N TRP A 83 7.12 0.21 11.79
CA TRP A 83 7.20 1.39 10.93
C TRP A 83 7.39 2.65 11.77
N ILE A 84 8.23 3.58 11.30
CA ILE A 84 8.83 4.63 12.13
C ILE A 84 7.83 5.70 12.60
N ILE A 85 6.81 6.01 11.80
CA ILE A 85 5.80 7.04 12.12
C ILE A 85 4.43 6.45 12.48
N ARG A 86 4.36 5.16 12.82
CA ARG A 86 3.10 4.48 13.17
C ARG A 86 2.34 5.14 14.33
N ASP A 87 3.06 5.75 15.28
CA ASP A 87 2.53 6.32 16.52
C ASP A 87 2.30 7.85 16.43
N HIS A 88 2.46 8.42 15.24
CA HIS A 88 2.19 9.83 14.96
C HIS A 88 0.68 10.07 14.83
N VAL A 89 0.03 10.17 15.98
CA VAL A 89 -1.41 10.40 16.16
C VAL A 89 -1.61 11.53 17.15
N TRP A 90 -2.54 12.45 16.85
CA TRP A 90 -2.90 13.59 17.69
C TRP A 90 -4.41 13.85 17.62
N GLY A 91 -5.00 14.34 18.71
CA GLY A 91 -6.42 14.75 18.80
C GLY A 91 -7.45 13.62 18.92
N TYR A 92 -7.16 12.45 18.34
CA TYR A 92 -8.02 11.25 18.40
C TYR A 92 -8.01 10.55 19.77
N SER A 93 -8.44 11.24 20.82
CA SER A 93 -8.45 10.74 22.20
C SER A 93 -9.53 11.43 23.02
N ASP A 94 -9.95 10.78 24.11
CA ASP A 94 -10.77 11.40 25.16
C ASP A 94 -10.30 10.95 26.54
N ALA A 95 -11.10 11.18 27.59
CA ALA A 95 -10.74 10.81 28.96
C ALA A 95 -10.57 9.29 29.18
N ASN A 96 -11.16 8.46 28.32
CA ASN A 96 -11.21 7.00 28.44
C ASN A 96 -10.49 6.25 27.31
N HIS A 97 -10.03 6.95 26.27
CA HIS A 97 -9.39 6.36 25.08
C HIS A 97 -8.07 7.06 24.78
N ASP A 98 -6.96 6.32 24.83
CA ASP A 98 -5.66 6.84 24.42
C ASP A 98 -5.58 6.97 22.89
N LYS A 99 -4.81 7.94 22.41
CA LYS A 99 -4.61 8.18 20.97
C LYS A 99 -4.03 6.96 20.23
N LEU A 100 -3.25 6.11 20.92
CA LEU A 100 -2.66 4.91 20.33
C LEU A 100 -3.63 3.72 20.31
N ASP A 101 -4.77 3.79 21.01
CA ASP A 101 -5.83 2.79 20.91
C ASP A 101 -6.64 2.94 19.62
N LEU A 102 -6.47 4.06 18.90
CA LEU A 102 -7.17 4.32 17.65
C LEU A 102 -6.90 3.23 16.60
N PRO A 103 -7.96 2.61 16.02
CA PRO A 103 -7.84 1.75 14.86
C PRO A 103 -7.28 2.53 13.67
N ARG A 104 -6.18 2.05 13.10
CA ARG A 104 -5.40 2.77 12.09
C ARG A 104 -5.10 1.89 10.88
N ARG A 105 -5.00 2.53 9.73
CA ARG A 105 -4.64 1.91 8.45
C ARG A 105 -3.65 2.80 7.71
N THR A 106 -2.73 2.17 6.98
CA THR A 106 -1.58 2.84 6.38
C THR A 106 -1.29 2.26 5.01
N THR A 107 -0.82 3.09 4.08
CA THR A 107 -0.16 2.64 2.85
C THR A 107 1.07 3.50 2.61
N ILE A 108 2.23 2.87 2.57
CA ILE A 108 3.47 3.53 2.11
C ILE A 108 3.41 3.64 0.59
N VAL A 109 3.95 4.73 0.03
CA VAL A 109 3.79 5.13 -1.37
C VAL A 109 2.38 5.75 -1.57
N THR A 110 2.29 7.08 -1.38
CA THR A 110 1.04 7.84 -1.25
C THR A 110 0.26 8.09 -2.55
N GLN A 111 0.61 7.40 -3.63
CA GLN A 111 -0.13 7.42 -4.90
C GLN A 111 -1.52 6.81 -4.67
N SER A 112 -2.53 7.67 -4.68
CA SER A 112 -3.90 7.29 -4.38
C SER A 112 -4.90 8.15 -5.14
N ARG A 113 -6.09 7.58 -5.41
CA ARG A 113 -7.30 8.35 -5.75
C ARG A 113 -8.07 8.54 -4.45
N VAL A 114 -8.39 9.79 -4.13
CA VAL A 114 -9.17 10.16 -2.94
C VAL A 114 -10.45 10.85 -3.40
N SER A 115 -11.61 10.40 -2.93
CA SER A 115 -12.89 11.00 -3.28
C SER A 115 -13.05 12.37 -2.64
N ARG A 116 -13.89 13.23 -3.25
CA ARG A 116 -14.28 14.51 -2.64
C ARG A 116 -14.88 14.31 -1.24
N ARG A 117 -15.66 13.25 -1.04
CA ARG A 117 -16.27 12.93 0.26
C ARG A 117 -15.18 12.69 1.32
N LEU A 118 -14.19 11.86 1.01
CA LEU A 118 -13.07 11.57 1.90
C LEU A 118 -12.20 12.82 2.15
N LEU A 119 -11.91 13.62 1.13
CA LEU A 119 -11.17 14.88 1.30
C LEU A 119 -11.88 15.87 2.23
N ASN A 120 -13.21 16.00 2.10
CA ASN A 120 -13.99 16.89 2.96
C ASN A 120 -13.96 16.44 4.42
N ILE A 121 -14.11 15.13 4.70
CA ILE A 121 -14.07 14.66 6.08
C ILE A 121 -12.66 14.73 6.66
N MET A 122 -11.61 14.46 5.88
CA MET A 122 -10.22 14.70 6.29
C MET A 122 -9.99 16.17 6.68
N HIS A 123 -10.57 17.12 5.93
CA HIS A 123 -10.50 18.54 6.27
C HIS A 123 -11.20 18.84 7.60
N VAL A 124 -12.40 18.29 7.83
CA VAL A 124 -13.14 18.45 9.09
C VAL A 124 -12.37 17.87 10.28
N GLU A 125 -11.78 16.69 10.15
CA GLU A 125 -10.94 16.10 11.20
C GLU A 125 -9.72 17.00 11.50
N ASN A 126 -9.04 17.51 10.47
CA ASN A 126 -7.94 18.46 10.68
C ASN A 126 -8.38 19.73 11.41
N LEU A 127 -9.56 20.29 11.10
CA LEU A 127 -10.11 21.47 11.81
C LEU A 127 -10.45 21.19 13.27
N ARG A 128 -10.71 19.92 13.63
CA ARG A 128 -10.93 19.48 15.02
C ARG A 128 -9.63 19.30 15.80
N GLY A 129 -8.47 19.44 15.16
CA GLY A 129 -7.16 19.13 15.75
C GLY A 129 -6.82 17.63 15.70
N ASN A 130 -7.57 16.85 14.91
CA ASN A 130 -7.34 15.43 14.72
C ASN A 130 -6.35 15.22 13.57
N HIS A 131 -5.14 14.78 13.89
CA HIS A 131 -4.06 14.60 12.93
C HIS A 131 -3.44 13.21 13.05
N ILE A 132 -3.01 12.66 11.92
CA ILE A 132 -2.27 11.40 11.82
C ILE A 132 -1.24 11.56 10.71
N ALA A 133 -0.10 10.85 10.79
CA ALA A 133 0.89 10.79 9.72
C ALA A 133 0.26 10.67 8.31
N SER A 134 0.85 11.38 7.35
CA SER A 134 0.30 11.57 5.99
C SER A 134 0.02 10.27 5.24
N GLU A 135 0.89 9.26 5.37
CA GLU A 135 0.71 7.94 4.73
C GLU A 135 -0.38 7.07 5.40
N MET A 136 -0.98 7.56 6.47
CA MET A 136 -2.10 6.93 7.18
C MET A 136 -3.42 7.69 7.04
N THR A 137 -3.37 9.00 6.73
CA THR A 137 -4.53 9.89 6.91
C THR A 137 -5.74 9.44 6.07
N PRO A 138 -5.64 9.24 4.73
CA PRO A 138 -6.81 8.88 3.95
C PRO A 138 -7.40 7.53 4.35
N GLN A 139 -6.56 6.52 4.59
CA GLN A 139 -6.97 5.15 4.93
C GLN A 139 -7.60 5.10 6.32
N THR A 140 -6.99 5.77 7.29
CA THR A 140 -7.48 5.79 8.67
C THR A 140 -8.79 6.57 8.75
N VAL A 141 -8.87 7.78 8.17
CA VAL A 141 -10.12 8.55 8.18
C VAL A 141 -11.23 7.78 7.45
N ALA A 142 -10.92 7.08 6.35
CA ALA A 142 -11.89 6.22 5.68
C ALA A 142 -12.38 5.07 6.58
N LEU A 143 -11.48 4.40 7.32
CA LEU A 143 -11.84 3.37 8.30
C LEU A 143 -12.76 3.92 9.39
N LEU A 144 -12.36 5.01 10.04
CA LEU A 144 -13.08 5.62 11.15
C LEU A 144 -14.50 6.06 10.75
N HIS A 145 -14.67 6.45 9.48
CA HIS A 145 -15.94 6.94 8.96
C HIS A 145 -16.73 5.89 8.18
N GLY A 146 -16.27 4.65 8.08
CA GLY A 146 -16.99 3.57 7.39
C GLY A 146 -17.07 3.76 5.87
N LEU A 147 -16.04 4.39 5.28
CA LEU A 147 -15.96 4.68 3.85
C LEU A 147 -15.33 3.52 3.07
N LYS A 148 -15.71 3.40 1.79
CA LYS A 148 -15.26 2.28 0.95
C LYS A 148 -13.81 2.48 0.50
N THR A 149 -12.95 1.50 0.78
CA THR A 149 -11.53 1.52 0.37
C THR A 149 -11.15 0.30 -0.43
N VAL A 150 -10.28 0.48 -1.42
CA VAL A 150 -9.73 -0.58 -2.25
C VAL A 150 -8.23 -0.37 -2.43
N PHE A 151 -7.44 -1.39 -2.14
CA PHE A 151 -6.12 -1.52 -2.74
C PHE A 151 -6.35 -2.17 -4.11
N ALA A 152 -6.11 -1.42 -5.20
CA ALA A 152 -6.20 -1.95 -6.56
C ALA A 152 -4.88 -2.65 -6.90
N PRO A 153 -4.83 -4.00 -6.90
CA PRO A 153 -3.60 -4.71 -7.19
C PRO A 153 -3.19 -4.43 -8.62
N HIS A 154 -1.90 -4.18 -8.82
CA HIS A 154 -1.31 -4.06 -10.13
C HIS A 154 -0.06 -4.94 -10.22
N PRO A 155 0.39 -5.28 -11.43
CA PRO A 155 1.66 -5.98 -11.59
C PRO A 155 2.82 -5.19 -10.96
N VAL A 156 3.54 -5.86 -10.06
CA VAL A 156 4.79 -5.39 -9.46
C VAL A 156 5.83 -6.45 -9.76
N TRP A 157 6.90 -6.08 -10.47
CA TRP A 157 7.94 -7.01 -10.88
C TRP A 157 9.16 -6.86 -9.99
N PHE A 158 9.95 -7.93 -9.93
CA PHE A 158 11.24 -7.95 -9.26
C PHE A 158 12.36 -8.17 -10.28
N ASP A 159 13.50 -7.53 -10.05
CA ASP A 159 14.73 -7.62 -10.84
C ASP A 159 15.44 -8.98 -10.78
N ARG A 160 14.95 -9.90 -9.96
CA ARG A 160 15.48 -11.25 -9.75
C ARG A 160 14.33 -12.24 -9.55
N PRO A 161 14.52 -13.54 -9.82
CA PRO A 161 13.48 -14.53 -9.63
C PRO A 161 13.29 -14.83 -8.13
N TRP A 162 12.16 -14.42 -7.56
CA TRP A 162 11.77 -14.79 -6.21
C TRP A 162 10.74 -15.93 -6.25
N ASN A 163 10.88 -16.89 -5.35
CA ASN A 163 9.86 -17.90 -5.11
C ASN A 163 8.63 -17.26 -4.41
N GLY A 164 7.41 -17.63 -4.82
CA GLY A 164 6.16 -17.12 -4.26
C GLY A 164 6.04 -17.29 -2.74
N THR A 165 6.38 -18.46 -2.19
CA THR A 165 6.37 -18.72 -0.74
C THR A 165 7.37 -17.82 -0.01
N PHE A 166 8.52 -17.55 -0.63
CA PHE A 166 9.50 -16.64 -0.07
C PHE A 166 9.01 -15.18 -0.10
N LEU A 167 8.37 -14.75 -1.19
CA LEU A 167 7.69 -13.45 -1.24
C LEU A 167 6.63 -13.33 -0.14
N ALA A 168 5.75 -14.33 0.00
CA ALA A 168 4.67 -14.31 0.97
C ALA A 168 5.20 -14.21 2.41
N LYS A 169 6.26 -14.97 2.74
CA LYS A 169 6.93 -14.89 4.03
C LYS A 169 7.42 -13.48 4.37
N TRP A 170 7.87 -12.70 3.37
CA TRP A 170 8.44 -11.38 3.60
C TRP A 170 7.44 -10.24 3.52
N PHE A 171 6.51 -10.32 2.58
CA PHE A 171 5.58 -9.24 2.26
C PHE A 171 4.23 -9.38 2.97
N ASN A 172 3.90 -10.60 3.44
CA ASN A 172 2.70 -10.92 4.21
C ASN A 172 3.02 -11.66 5.54
N PRO A 173 3.94 -11.15 6.38
CA PRO A 173 4.42 -11.85 7.57
C PRO A 173 3.45 -11.79 8.76
N GLY A 174 2.49 -10.88 8.72
CA GLY A 174 1.63 -10.55 9.85
C GLY A 174 0.54 -11.57 10.13
N PRO A 175 -0.24 -11.34 11.20
CA PRO A 175 -1.37 -12.18 11.56
C PRO A 175 -2.29 -12.42 10.35
N ARG A 176 -2.72 -13.68 10.16
CA ARG A 176 -3.62 -14.09 9.07
C ARG A 176 -3.11 -13.75 7.65
N GLY A 177 -1.80 -13.53 7.48
CA GLY A 177 -1.18 -13.19 6.20
C GLY A 177 -1.28 -11.71 5.82
N ALA A 178 -1.43 -10.81 6.79
CA ALA A 178 -1.39 -9.38 6.54
C ALA A 178 0.04 -8.85 6.29
N THR A 179 0.17 -7.72 5.60
CA THR A 179 1.46 -7.01 5.46
C THR A 179 1.91 -6.32 6.75
N GLY A 180 0.96 -5.96 7.62
CA GLY A 180 1.25 -5.30 8.91
C GLY A 180 1.79 -6.26 9.98
N GLY A 181 1.85 -5.80 11.22
CA GLY A 181 2.29 -6.60 12.37
C GLY A 181 3.78 -6.96 12.38
N GLU A 182 4.15 -7.88 13.26
CA GLU A 182 5.55 -8.24 13.46
C GLU A 182 6.21 -8.72 12.16
N GLY A 183 7.40 -8.20 11.88
CA GLY A 183 8.14 -8.56 10.68
C GLY A 183 7.67 -7.87 9.40
N SER A 184 6.72 -6.93 9.45
CA SER A 184 6.24 -6.16 8.31
C SER A 184 7.38 -5.69 7.38
N PRO A 185 7.22 -5.76 6.04
CA PRO A 185 8.22 -5.24 5.11
C PRO A 185 8.37 -3.71 5.20
N MET A 186 7.38 -3.04 5.81
CA MET A 186 7.35 -1.60 6.06
C MET A 186 8.10 -1.19 7.34
N GLY A 187 8.55 -2.16 8.14
CA GLY A 187 9.30 -1.89 9.36
C GLY A 187 10.65 -1.22 9.08
N TRP A 188 11.10 -0.38 10.01
CA TRP A 188 12.39 0.29 9.89
C TRP A 188 13.54 -0.69 9.63
N GLY A 189 14.40 -0.39 8.65
CA GLY A 189 15.50 -1.26 8.22
C GLY A 189 15.09 -2.52 7.45
N ARG A 190 13.79 -2.74 7.21
CA ARG A 190 13.30 -3.91 6.45
C ARG A 190 13.00 -3.62 4.99
N GLU A 191 12.96 -2.35 4.63
CA GLU A 191 12.59 -1.84 3.31
C GLU A 191 13.53 -2.27 2.19
N ARG A 192 14.77 -2.73 2.49
CA ARG A 192 15.72 -3.24 1.48
C ARG A 192 15.14 -4.36 0.61
N ARG A 193 14.13 -5.08 1.11
CA ARG A 193 13.41 -6.11 0.36
C ARG A 193 12.71 -5.56 -0.88
N TYR A 194 12.38 -4.27 -0.89
CA TYR A 194 11.82 -3.59 -2.04
C TYR A 194 12.87 -3.11 -3.06
N GLN A 195 14.16 -3.20 -2.76
CA GLN A 195 15.22 -2.63 -3.62
C GLN A 195 15.10 -3.09 -5.08
N GLY A 196 14.78 -4.38 -5.28
CA GLY A 196 14.59 -4.95 -6.62
C GLY A 196 13.18 -4.82 -7.20
N SER A 197 12.26 -4.12 -6.55
CA SER A 197 10.85 -3.99 -6.96
C SER A 197 10.63 -2.89 -8.00
N THR A 198 9.66 -3.03 -8.89
CA THR A 198 9.21 -1.90 -9.74
C THR A 198 8.33 -0.89 -8.99
N TRP A 199 7.96 -1.17 -7.75
CA TRP A 199 7.05 -0.32 -6.97
C TRP A 199 7.52 -0.14 -5.53
N TYR A 200 8.42 0.83 -5.32
CA TYR A 200 8.75 1.40 -4.02
C TYR A 200 9.61 2.66 -4.20
N TYR A 201 9.62 3.57 -3.22
CA TYR A 201 10.37 4.83 -3.30
C TYR A 201 11.89 4.71 -3.14
N ARG A 202 12.36 3.53 -2.71
CA ARG A 202 13.78 3.17 -2.57
C ARG A 202 14.15 1.96 -3.41
N ALA A 203 13.50 1.80 -4.57
CA ALA A 203 13.79 0.70 -5.47
C ALA A 203 14.62 1.17 -6.67
N ASP A 204 15.55 0.32 -7.12
CA ASP A 204 16.45 0.60 -8.24
C ASP A 204 15.74 0.51 -9.61
N PRO A 205 14.88 -0.49 -9.90
CA PRO A 205 14.31 -0.66 -11.23
C PRO A 205 13.54 0.54 -11.78
N PRO A 206 12.70 1.28 -11.01
CA PRO A 206 11.94 2.40 -11.54
C PRO A 206 12.79 3.45 -12.25
N ALA A 207 13.83 3.97 -11.58
CA ALA A 207 14.70 4.99 -12.17
C ALA A 207 15.55 4.43 -13.31
N ARG A 208 16.12 3.23 -13.13
CA ARG A 208 16.89 2.54 -14.17
C ARG A 208 16.08 2.40 -15.47
N MET A 209 14.93 1.74 -15.38
CA MET A 209 14.07 1.47 -16.53
C MET A 209 13.62 2.77 -17.21
N TYR A 210 13.27 3.80 -16.43
CA TYR A 210 12.86 5.09 -16.99
C TYR A 210 14.01 5.80 -17.71
N ASN A 211 15.22 5.80 -17.14
CA ASN A 211 16.41 6.36 -17.78
C ASN A 211 16.70 5.67 -19.11
N ASN A 212 16.71 4.33 -19.12
CA ASN A 212 16.93 3.56 -20.34
C ASN A 212 15.85 3.86 -21.41
N TRP A 213 14.58 3.98 -21.01
CA TRP A 213 13.48 4.34 -21.92
C TRP A 213 13.63 5.74 -22.52
N MET A 214 14.13 6.70 -21.73
CA MET A 214 14.46 8.04 -22.22
C MET A 214 15.69 8.03 -23.16
N GLY A 215 16.43 6.93 -23.25
CA GLY A 215 17.66 6.78 -24.02
C GLY A 215 18.92 7.25 -23.26
N TYR A 216 18.80 7.45 -21.96
CA TYR A 216 19.93 7.77 -21.09
C TYR A 216 20.66 6.51 -20.66
N GLU A 217 21.96 6.64 -20.39
CA GLU A 217 22.77 5.54 -19.90
C GLU A 217 22.44 5.27 -18.42
N ASP A 218 22.12 4.03 -18.10
CA ASP A 218 21.99 3.56 -16.72
C ASP A 218 22.33 2.08 -16.65
N THR A 219 23.23 1.69 -15.74
CA THR A 219 23.61 0.29 -15.52
C THR A 219 24.04 -0.37 -16.85
N HIS A 220 24.85 0.36 -17.61
CA HIS A 220 25.41 -0.03 -18.92
C HIS A 220 24.39 -0.29 -20.05
N VAL A 221 23.15 0.20 -19.90
CA VAL A 221 22.10 0.14 -20.91
C VAL A 221 21.68 1.55 -21.32
N GLY A 222 21.33 1.76 -22.58
CA GLY A 222 20.96 3.08 -23.11
C GLY A 222 22.17 3.99 -23.41
N GLY A 223 21.90 5.23 -23.79
CA GLY A 223 22.92 6.12 -24.34
C GLY A 223 23.25 5.82 -25.80
N LYS A 224 23.76 6.84 -26.51
CA LYS A 224 23.94 6.80 -27.97
C LYS A 224 24.72 5.58 -28.46
N ALA A 225 25.87 5.28 -27.85
CA ALA A 225 26.73 4.18 -28.30
C ALA A 225 26.10 2.78 -28.08
N TRP A 226 25.26 2.63 -27.05
CA TRP A 226 24.54 1.38 -26.80
C TRP A 226 23.37 1.24 -27.78
N GLU A 227 22.60 2.32 -27.98
CA GLU A 227 21.45 2.34 -28.89
C GLU A 227 21.84 2.11 -30.36
N GLU A 228 23.00 2.62 -30.80
CA GLU A 228 23.52 2.34 -32.15
C GLU A 228 23.74 0.83 -32.41
N LYS A 229 23.99 0.04 -31.36
CA LYS A 229 24.25 -1.40 -31.46
C LYS A 229 23.02 -2.27 -31.18
N HIS A 230 22.14 -1.83 -30.29
CA HIS A 230 21.02 -2.64 -29.77
C HIS A 230 19.64 -2.07 -30.07
N GLY A 231 19.58 -0.85 -30.61
CA GLY A 231 18.35 -0.08 -30.73
C GLY A 231 17.95 0.60 -29.41
N ARG A 232 16.87 1.40 -29.46
CA ARG A 232 16.35 2.09 -28.28
C ARG A 232 15.60 1.12 -27.37
N PRO A 233 15.83 1.14 -26.04
CA PRO A 233 15.05 0.34 -25.10
C PRO A 233 13.54 0.61 -25.21
N CYS A 234 12.74 -0.44 -25.23
CA CYS A 234 11.28 -0.36 -25.16
C CYS A 234 10.79 -1.06 -23.88
N LEU A 235 9.85 -0.42 -23.20
CA LEU A 235 9.19 -0.98 -22.02
C LEU A 235 7.75 -1.38 -22.37
N PRO A 236 7.23 -2.51 -21.87
CA PRO A 236 5.82 -2.82 -21.99
C PRO A 236 4.99 -1.81 -21.17
N PRO A 237 3.66 -1.70 -21.42
CA PRO A 237 2.78 -0.94 -20.54
C PRO A 237 2.91 -1.45 -19.11
N MET A 238 3.42 -0.62 -18.22
CA MET A 238 3.69 -0.98 -16.84
C MET A 238 3.58 0.23 -15.93
N MET A 239 3.22 0.00 -14.67
CA MET A 239 3.37 1.00 -13.62
C MET A 239 4.70 0.79 -12.92
N ILE A 240 5.47 1.86 -12.81
CA ILE A 240 6.67 1.96 -11.99
C ILE A 240 6.48 3.06 -10.95
N HIS A 241 7.18 2.96 -9.83
CA HIS A 241 7.16 4.04 -8.86
C HIS A 241 7.62 5.36 -9.51
N PRO A 242 6.96 6.51 -9.25
CA PRO A 242 7.31 7.76 -9.92
C PRO A 242 8.77 8.17 -9.76
N VAL A 243 9.41 8.42 -10.90
CA VAL A 243 10.78 8.91 -11.00
C VAL A 243 10.77 10.43 -10.92
N LYS A 244 11.53 10.99 -9.98
CA LYS A 244 11.57 12.43 -9.69
C LYS A 244 12.76 13.07 -10.40
N GLU A 245 12.60 14.33 -10.79
CA GLU A 245 13.69 15.18 -11.29
C GLU A 245 14.55 14.57 -12.41
N VAL A 246 13.89 13.94 -13.40
CA VAL A 246 14.60 13.26 -14.49
C VAL A 246 15.47 14.23 -15.28
N LYS A 247 16.76 13.91 -15.37
CA LYS A 247 17.79 14.63 -16.13
C LYS A 247 18.64 13.61 -16.89
N GLN A 248 19.29 14.05 -17.96
CA GLN A 248 20.24 13.21 -18.68
C GLN A 248 21.35 12.74 -17.73
N THR A 249 21.60 11.44 -17.73
CA THR A 249 22.62 10.82 -16.89
C THR A 249 24.03 11.12 -17.43
N GLN A 250 25.02 11.05 -16.54
CA GLN A 250 26.43 11.16 -16.93
C GLN A 250 26.92 9.81 -17.50
N PRO A 251 28.00 9.81 -18.31
CA PRO A 251 28.60 8.56 -18.77
C PRO A 251 28.98 7.63 -17.62
N GLY A 252 28.65 6.35 -17.72
CA GLY A 252 28.90 5.35 -16.67
C GLY A 252 27.99 5.47 -15.45
N PHE A 253 26.86 6.18 -15.55
CA PHE A 253 25.89 6.29 -14.46
C PHE A 253 25.23 4.95 -14.14
N GLU A 254 25.00 4.71 -12.85
CA GLU A 254 24.28 3.55 -12.36
C GLU A 254 23.31 3.96 -11.25
N THR A 255 22.03 3.64 -11.42
CA THR A 255 21.06 3.80 -10.34
C THR A 255 21.34 2.79 -9.22
N HIS A 256 21.57 3.33 -8.02
CA HIS A 256 21.64 2.59 -6.77
C HIS A 256 20.92 3.34 -5.65
N PHE A 257 20.01 2.67 -4.94
CA PHE A 257 19.42 3.15 -3.70
C PHE A 257 20.07 2.44 -2.52
N GLU A 258 21.07 3.10 -1.91
CA GLU A 258 21.67 2.60 -0.68
C GLU A 258 20.83 2.96 0.54
N LEU A 259 20.61 1.97 1.41
CA LEU A 259 20.12 2.19 2.76
C LEU A 259 21.34 2.25 3.70
N ALA A 260 21.39 3.26 4.56
CA ALA A 260 22.45 3.38 5.56
C ALA A 260 22.48 2.23 6.60
N TYR A 261 21.43 1.39 6.63
CA TYR A 261 21.29 0.22 7.51
C TYR A 261 20.28 -0.77 6.91
N GLY A 262 20.53 -2.07 7.11
CA GLY A 262 19.68 -3.18 6.66
C GLY A 262 20.40 -4.10 5.69
#